data_AF-A0A1G9XHU4-F1
#
_entry.id   AF-A0A1G9XHU4-F1
#
_cell.length_a   1.000
_cell.length_b   1.000
_cell.length_c   1.000
_cell.angle_alpha   90.00
_cell.angle_beta   90.00
_cell.angle_gamma   90.00
#
_symmetry.space_group_name_H-M   'P 1'
#
loop_
_entity.id
_entity.type
_entity.pdbx_description
1 polymer ?
#
loop_
_entity_poly.entity_id
_entity_poly.type
_entity_poly.pdbx_seq_one_letter_code
_entity_poly.pdbx_strand_id
1 'polypeptide(L)'
;MDKIFRVNMTNLTTSVEDCPADWAGLGGRGLTSAVVAKEVPPTCHPLGPNNKLVFASGLLTGTPAANSGRLSAGAKSPLTGTIKESNAGGTAAQMLTRMGVKAII
;
A
#
# COMPACT_ATOMS: atom_id res chain seq x y z
N MET A 1 3.76 11.93 -6.65
CA MET A 1 4.01 10.51 -6.25
C MET A 1 2.82 9.74 -6.79
N ASP A 2 2.95 9.22 -8.00
CA ASP A 2 1.77 9.04 -8.85
C ASP A 2 1.70 7.65 -9.49
N LYS A 3 2.67 6.77 -9.20
CA LYS A 3 2.70 5.41 -9.76
C LYS A 3 2.43 4.36 -8.71
N ILE A 4 1.61 3.37 -9.06
CA ILE A 4 1.35 2.17 -8.28
C ILE A 4 2.03 1.00 -9.01
N PHE A 5 2.84 0.25 -8.27
CA PHE A 5 3.51 -0.95 -8.76
C PHE A 5 2.70 -2.15 -8.32
N ARG A 6 2.29 -3.00 -9.27
CA ARG A 6 1.56 -4.23 -8.98
C ARG A 6 2.45 -5.43 -9.24
N VAL A 7 2.48 -6.35 -8.28
CA VAL A 7 3.26 -7.58 -8.35
C VAL A 7 2.32 -8.76 -8.13
N ASN A 8 2.04 -9.51 -9.19
CA ASN A 8 1.25 -10.72 -9.08
C ASN A 8 2.17 -11.91 -8.81
N MET A 9 2.13 -12.41 -7.58
CA MET A 9 2.98 -13.52 -7.13
C MET A 9 2.51 -14.89 -7.63
N THR A 10 1.29 -15.03 -8.14
CA THR A 10 0.79 -16.30 -8.70
C THR A 10 1.41 -16.60 -10.06
N ASN A 11 1.57 -15.57 -10.90
CA ASN A 11 2.11 -15.72 -12.26
C ASN A 11 3.44 -14.97 -12.47
N LEU A 12 4.00 -14.38 -11.43
CA LEU A 12 5.26 -13.63 -11.43
C LEU A 12 5.31 -12.47 -12.41
N THR A 13 4.17 -11.81 -12.63
CA THR A 13 4.07 -10.62 -13.50
C THR A 13 4.13 -9.33 -12.71
N THR A 14 4.63 -8.27 -13.36
CA THR A 14 4.64 -6.92 -12.81
C THR A 14 4.01 -5.94 -13.77
N SER A 15 3.36 -4.91 -13.22
CA SER A 15 2.85 -3.79 -13.99
C SER A 15 2.96 -2.50 -13.19
N VAL A 16 3.02 -1.38 -13.90
CA VAL A 16 3.02 -0.05 -13.31
C VAL A 16 1.84 0.72 -13.88
N GLU A 17 1.03 1.30 -13.00
CA GLU A 17 -0.13 2.09 -13.38
C GLU A 17 -0.08 3.47 -12.74
N ASP A 18 -0.78 4.42 -13.34
CA ASP A 18 -1.04 5.71 -12.71
C ASP A 18 -2.00 5.56 -11.53
N CYS A 19 -1.76 6.34 -10.49
CA CYS A 19 -2.61 6.39 -9.32
C CYS A 19 -3.99 6.93 -9.73
N PRO A 20 -5.07 6.18 -9.47
CA PRO A 20 -6.43 6.66 -9.71
C PRO A 20 -6.71 7.98 -9.00
N ALA A 21 -7.52 8.85 -9.62
CA ALA A 21 -7.86 10.16 -9.09
C ALA A 21 -8.43 10.09 -7.65
N ASP A 22 -9.30 9.11 -7.37
CA ASP A 22 -9.88 8.86 -6.05
C ASP A 22 -8.83 8.62 -4.95
N TRP A 23 -7.63 8.20 -5.33
CA TRP A 23 -6.53 7.85 -4.43
C TRP A 23 -5.41 8.89 -4.41
N ALA A 24 -5.50 9.94 -5.24
CA ALA A 24 -4.47 10.97 -5.35
C ALA A 24 -4.16 11.62 -3.99
N GLY A 25 -5.20 11.96 -3.21
CA GLY A 25 -5.09 12.54 -1.87
C GLY A 25 -4.80 11.54 -0.74
N LEU A 26 -4.65 10.25 -1.05
CA LEU A 26 -4.41 9.22 -0.05
C LEU A 26 -2.92 8.83 0.02
N GLY A 27 -2.51 8.40 1.22
CA GLY A 27 -1.20 7.83 1.51
C GLY A 27 -1.26 6.99 2.77
N GLY A 28 -0.20 6.22 3.05
CA GLY A 28 -0.10 5.35 4.23
C GLY A 28 -1.36 4.51 4.45
N ARG A 29 -1.87 4.51 5.68
CA ARG A 29 -3.11 3.78 6.06
C ARG A 29 -4.31 4.10 5.18
N GLY A 30 -4.51 5.36 4.80
CA GLY A 30 -5.65 5.75 3.97
C GLY A 30 -5.64 5.04 2.63
N LEU A 31 -4.45 4.99 2.00
CA LEU A 31 -4.27 4.31 0.72
C LEU A 31 -4.36 2.79 0.85
N THR A 32 -3.69 2.18 1.84
CA THR A 32 -3.77 0.72 2.04
C THR A 32 -5.21 0.28 2.30
N SER A 33 -5.96 1.07 3.08
CA SER A 33 -7.35 0.74 3.40
C SER A 33 -8.27 0.88 2.19
N ALA A 34 -8.08 1.91 1.37
CA ALA A 34 -8.86 2.11 0.15
C ALA A 34 -8.64 0.98 -0.87
N VAL A 35 -7.39 0.54 -1.04
CA VAL A 35 -7.06 -0.60 -1.91
C VAL A 35 -7.73 -1.87 -1.39
N VAL A 36 -7.55 -2.21 -0.10
CA VAL A 36 -8.13 -3.45 0.46
C VAL A 36 -9.66 -3.43 0.39
N ALA A 37 -10.29 -2.30 0.72
CA ALA A 37 -11.75 -2.18 0.64
C ALA A 37 -12.30 -2.30 -0.78
N LYS A 38 -11.58 -1.79 -1.78
CA LYS A 38 -12.01 -1.84 -3.19
C LYS A 38 -11.71 -3.17 -3.86
N GLU A 39 -10.58 -3.80 -3.52
CA GLU A 39 -10.01 -4.87 -4.34
C GLU A 39 -9.96 -6.25 -3.67
N VAL A 40 -10.14 -6.35 -2.34
CA VAL A 40 -10.08 -7.62 -1.61
C VAL A 40 -11.49 -8.08 -1.26
N PRO A 41 -11.94 -9.28 -1.72
CA PRO A 41 -13.25 -9.78 -1.35
C PRO A 41 -13.38 -9.97 0.17
N PRO A 42 -14.41 -9.40 0.83
CA PRO A 42 -14.53 -9.45 2.28
C PRO A 42 -14.68 -10.87 2.83
N THR A 43 -15.13 -11.82 2.01
CA THR A 43 -15.31 -13.23 2.36
C THR A 43 -14.09 -14.11 2.05
N CYS A 44 -13.03 -13.60 1.41
CA CYS A 44 -11.89 -14.44 1.05
C CYS A 44 -11.07 -14.90 2.27
N HIS A 45 -10.37 -16.03 2.13
CA HIS A 45 -9.41 -16.45 3.16
C HIS A 45 -8.26 -15.43 3.25
N PRO A 46 -7.87 -14.96 4.45
CA PRO A 46 -6.84 -13.92 4.61
C PRO A 46 -5.43 -14.38 4.20
N LEU A 47 -5.16 -15.68 4.21
CA LEU A 47 -3.90 -16.25 3.70
C LEU A 47 -4.04 -16.82 2.27
N GLY A 48 -5.17 -16.57 1.62
CA GLY A 48 -5.44 -17.04 0.26
C GLY A 48 -4.98 -16.04 -0.81
N PRO A 49 -4.99 -16.45 -2.09
CA PRO A 49 -4.49 -15.65 -3.22
C PRO A 49 -5.32 -14.40 -3.54
N ASN A 50 -6.54 -14.30 -2.97
CA ASN A 50 -7.43 -13.15 -3.18
C ASN A 50 -7.17 -11.99 -2.20
N ASN A 51 -6.32 -12.19 -1.18
CA ASN A 51 -5.87 -11.10 -0.33
C ASN A 51 -4.74 -10.33 -1.02
N LYS A 52 -4.60 -9.04 -0.68
CA LYS A 52 -3.56 -8.17 -1.22
C LYS A 52 -2.75 -7.58 -0.08
N LEU A 53 -1.43 -7.54 -0.25
CA LEU A 53 -0.51 -6.91 0.68
C LEU A 53 -0.05 -5.58 0.10
N VAL A 54 -0.50 -4.49 0.70
CA VAL A 54 -0.27 -3.14 0.19
C VAL A 54 0.79 -2.44 1.02
N PHE A 55 1.88 -2.03 0.40
CA PHE A 55 2.87 -1.14 0.98
C PHE A 55 2.66 0.27 0.44
N ALA A 56 2.40 1.24 1.31
CA ALA A 56 2.16 2.62 0.92
C ALA A 56 3.01 3.58 1.76
N SER A 57 3.67 4.51 1.08
CA SER A 57 4.34 5.64 1.72
C SER A 57 3.31 6.63 2.26
N GLY A 58 3.63 7.33 3.35
CA GLY A 58 2.80 8.41 3.86
C GLY A 58 2.66 9.57 2.87
N LEU A 59 1.57 10.34 2.98
CA LEU A 59 1.29 11.45 2.07
C LEU A 59 2.38 12.53 2.09
N LEU A 60 2.97 12.77 3.26
CA LEU A 60 4.05 13.75 3.47
C LEU A 60 5.44 13.13 3.33
N THR A 61 5.56 11.84 3.05
CA THR A 61 6.87 11.20 2.86
C THR A 61 7.61 11.86 1.69
N GLY A 62 8.93 12.01 1.79
CA GLY A 62 9.74 12.72 0.81
C GLY A 62 9.77 14.25 0.95
N THR A 63 8.96 14.82 1.85
CA THR A 63 9.02 16.25 2.18
C THR A 63 9.96 16.52 3.36
N PRO A 64 10.34 17.79 3.62
CA PRO A 64 11.09 18.19 4.81
C PRO A 64 10.33 18.02 6.15
N ALA A 65 9.07 17.57 6.13
CA ALA A 65 8.28 17.38 7.33
C ALA A 65 8.97 16.38 8.27
N ALA A 66 9.11 16.77 9.55
CA ALA A 66 9.72 15.94 10.57
C ALA A 66 8.97 14.61 10.73
N ASN A 67 9.72 13.51 10.89
CA ASN A 67 9.18 12.16 11.11
C ASN A 67 8.22 11.63 10.02
N SER A 68 8.28 12.18 8.79
CA SER A 68 7.39 11.83 7.68
C SER A 68 7.73 10.51 6.97
N GLY A 69 8.87 9.89 7.28
CA GLY A 69 9.35 8.64 6.68
C GLY A 69 8.67 7.38 7.21
N ARG A 70 7.33 7.30 7.14
CA ARG A 70 6.55 6.16 7.64
C ARG A 70 6.05 5.30 6.48
N LEU A 71 6.20 3.99 6.61
CA LEU A 71 5.68 2.99 5.69
C LEU A 71 4.47 2.31 6.32
N SER A 72 3.37 2.24 5.60
CA SER A 72 2.19 1.45 5.98
C SER A 72 2.14 0.16 5.19
N ALA A 73 1.94 -0.96 5.89
CA ALA A 73 1.67 -2.27 5.30
C ALA A 73 0.25 -2.69 5.68
N GLY A 74 -0.64 -2.84 4.70
CA GLY A 74 -2.06 -3.18 4.94
C GLY A 74 -2.55 -4.37 4.12
N ALA A 75 -3.46 -5.15 4.73
CA ALA A 75 -4.07 -6.33 4.13
C ALA A 75 -5.34 -6.72 4.91
N LYS A 76 -6.04 -7.77 4.46
CA LYS A 76 -6.97 -8.50 5.33
C LYS A 76 -6.16 -9.31 6.35
N SER A 77 -6.45 -9.14 7.63
CA SER A 77 -5.70 -9.76 8.73
C SER A 77 -6.12 -11.22 8.95
N PRO A 78 -5.16 -12.16 9.09
CA PRO A 78 -5.48 -13.52 9.51
C PRO A 78 -5.88 -13.64 10.98
N LEU A 79 -5.44 -12.70 11.83
CA LEU A 79 -5.76 -12.70 13.26
C LEU A 79 -7.16 -12.17 13.54
N THR A 80 -7.54 -11.07 12.89
CA THR A 80 -8.80 -10.37 13.20
C THR A 80 -9.90 -10.61 12.17
N GLY A 81 -9.56 -11.16 11.00
CA GLY A 81 -10.50 -11.36 9.89
C GLY A 81 -10.94 -10.07 9.19
N THR A 82 -10.47 -8.91 9.62
CA THR A 82 -10.86 -7.60 9.10
C THR A 82 -9.68 -6.86 8.47
N ILE A 83 -9.92 -5.62 8.03
CA ILE A 83 -8.89 -4.75 7.49
C ILE A 83 -7.88 -4.34 8.57
N LYS A 84 -6.58 -4.47 8.29
CA LYS A 84 -5.53 -4.09 9.24
C LYS A 84 -4.38 -3.42 8.51
N GLU A 85 -3.81 -2.43 9.18
CA GLU A 85 -2.55 -1.80 8.80
C GLU A 85 -1.54 -1.89 9.95
N SER A 86 -0.27 -2.05 9.58
CA SER A 86 0.90 -1.98 10.44
C SER A 86 1.83 -0.89 9.92
N ASN A 87 2.43 -0.14 10.83
CA ASN A 87 3.22 1.03 10.50
C ASN A 87 4.69 0.85 10.92
N ALA A 88 5.61 1.13 10.01
CA ALA A 88 7.04 1.06 10.25
C ALA A 88 7.71 2.43 9.98
N GLY A 89 8.76 2.73 10.76
CA GLY A 89 9.67 3.83 10.47
C GLY A 89 10.84 3.39 9.60
N GLY A 90 11.90 4.20 9.57
CA GLY A 90 13.14 3.91 8.85
C GLY A 90 13.19 4.58 7.47
N THR A 91 14.01 4.02 6.57
CA THR A 91 14.37 4.66 5.30
C THR A 91 13.54 4.16 4.11
N ALA A 92 12.87 3.02 4.23
CA ALA A 92 12.18 2.36 3.11
C ALA A 92 11.13 3.28 2.44
N ALA A 93 10.25 3.92 3.22
CA ALA A 93 9.23 4.82 2.67
C ALA A 93 9.85 6.01 1.91
N GLN A 94 10.96 6.56 2.44
CA GLN A 94 11.68 7.66 1.80
C GLN A 94 12.31 7.22 0.47
N MET A 95 12.90 6.02 0.43
CA MET A 95 13.49 5.46 -0.78
C MET A 95 12.42 5.19 -1.85
N LEU A 96 11.32 4.54 -1.49
CA LEU A 96 10.18 4.29 -2.39
C LEU A 96 9.64 5.60 -2.99
N THR A 97 9.44 6.59 -2.13
CA THR A 97 8.98 7.92 -2.52
C THR A 97 9.93 8.59 -3.53
N ARG A 98 11.24 8.53 -3.28
CA ARG A 98 12.26 9.10 -4.17
C ARG A 98 12.31 8.40 -5.54
N MET A 99 11.92 7.13 -5.60
CA MET A 99 11.75 6.40 -6.86
C MET A 99 10.41 6.69 -7.55
N GLY A 100 9.58 7.59 -7.02
CA GLY A 100 8.26 7.92 -7.57
C GLY A 100 7.17 6.89 -7.25
N VAL A 101 7.45 5.94 -6.36
CA VAL A 101 6.53 4.86 -5.99
C VAL A 101 5.56 5.36 -4.91
N LYS A 102 4.27 5.43 -5.25
CA LYS A 102 3.22 5.76 -4.28
C LYS A 102 2.85 4.55 -3.42
N ALA A 103 2.69 3.39 -4.08
CA ALA A 103 2.41 2.12 -3.42
C ALA A 103 2.92 0.92 -4.23
N ILE A 104 3.13 -0.18 -3.53
CA ILE A 104 3.34 -1.52 -4.08
C ILE A 104 2.18 -2.40 -3.61
N ILE A 105 1.55 -3.13 -4.53
CA ILE A 105 0.41 -4.02 -4.29
C ILE A 105 0.75 -5.44 -4.78
#